data_AF-A0A8T5N662-F1
#
_entry.id   AF-A0A8T5N662-F1
#
_cell.length_a   1.000
_cell.length_b   1.000
_cell.length_c   1.000
_cell.angle_alpha   90.00
_cell.angle_beta   90.00
_cell.angle_gamma   90.00
#
_symmetry.space_group_name_H-M   'P 1'
#
loop_
_entity.id
_entity.type
_entity.pdbx_description
1 polymer ?
#
loop_
_entity_poly.entity_id
_entity_poly.type
_entity_poly.pdbx_seq_one_letter_code
_entity_poly.pdbx_strand_id
1 'polypeptide(L)'
;MNEQKPIVNAEKEKHKNILFFKDLRLSISEWCPFGQNAISTFNSSIDSLKGIKSSLLTGTVDSEPQTTEFNIMPKFTRIMLEDFDRYNWIKFKAFVEYPEEVDQIEVVGTHVDKSGFINYGLEMKNIEGKTSNFSLDDTTAIMADLVEDTSVMMDALLTEFQRRILTLIYGKTPFRPKFMMAFTTSLLPEQEIAMNYKDGEDQENEINQLVGIAYKFIDLPTKEKMIIGTDGVIFISNDPSQYGHLLSFYSFIRGLQQFQEVFFSRIRKIWDIIKDLREDALHIEREEAIAILQEELSNLNSDIVLIEEVMNFMMSGWEDMNAIWHQQSGGLNSANQALALQLDIPREIQVTAEKIRDMERVSQGLVDEIKGLRDMVNTFAEKRMREMSKLMATNVQQSSDAQLSMAANVKASRYTGAAVKILSAISSGALGFKISDLLMKALDELNADYWGIINPHTGDPVNFFGGYLQVVVGVIIWIITTIIFFRMIKASGDKMKAKK
;
A
#
# COMPACT_ATOMS: atom_id res chain seq x y z
N MET A 1 -53.62 -8.90 -19.09
CA MET A 1 -53.99 -9.04 -17.68
C MET A 1 -52.73 -9.36 -16.90
N ASN A 2 -52.06 -8.33 -16.39
CA ASN A 2 -51.00 -8.48 -15.41
C ASN A 2 -51.38 -7.52 -14.28
N GLU A 3 -51.88 -8.11 -13.19
CA GLU A 3 -52.21 -7.41 -11.96
C GLU A 3 -50.91 -6.85 -11.35
N GLN A 4 -50.78 -5.53 -11.38
CA GLN A 4 -49.83 -4.83 -10.52
C GLN A 4 -50.32 -4.98 -9.08
N LYS A 5 -49.60 -5.79 -8.29
CA LYS A 5 -49.70 -5.72 -6.83
C LYS A 5 -49.27 -4.31 -6.38
N PRO A 6 -50.02 -3.66 -5.49
CA PRO A 6 -49.58 -2.39 -4.94
C PRO A 6 -48.33 -2.64 -4.10
N ILE A 7 -47.29 -1.87 -4.41
CA ILE A 7 -46.12 -1.69 -3.56
C ILE A 7 -46.67 -1.18 -2.23
N VAL A 8 -46.58 -2.01 -1.20
CA VAL A 8 -46.84 -1.61 0.17
C VAL A 8 -45.87 -0.48 0.46
N ASN A 9 -46.39 0.74 0.54
CA ASN A 9 -45.72 1.84 1.20
C ASN A 9 -45.43 1.35 2.62
N ALA A 10 -44.19 0.94 2.86
CA ALA A 10 -43.63 0.95 4.19
C ALA A 10 -43.63 2.43 4.60
N GLU A 11 -44.73 2.85 5.21
CA GLU A 11 -44.73 4.04 6.04
C GLU A 11 -43.50 3.93 6.93
N LYS A 12 -42.59 4.91 6.81
CA LYS A 12 -41.56 5.18 7.81
C LYS A 12 -42.29 5.14 9.15
N GLU A 13 -42.08 4.09 9.95
CA GLU A 13 -42.42 4.14 11.36
C GLU A 13 -41.72 5.39 11.89
N LYS A 14 -42.50 6.44 12.14
CA LYS A 14 -41.99 7.60 12.83
C LYS A 14 -41.56 7.09 14.19
N HIS A 15 -40.25 6.94 14.41
CA HIS A 15 -39.69 6.82 15.74
C HIS A 15 -40.37 7.90 16.60
N LYS A 16 -41.05 7.45 17.64
CA LYS A 16 -41.83 8.33 18.49
C LYS A 16 -40.83 8.95 19.46
N ASN A 17 -40.36 10.16 19.19
CA ASN A 17 -39.41 10.84 20.08
C ASN A 17 -39.96 10.91 21.52
N ILE A 18 -39.23 10.29 22.46
CA ILE A 18 -39.62 10.15 23.87
C ILE A 18 -38.82 11.12 24.74
N LEU A 19 -37.51 11.14 24.53
CA LEU A 19 -36.58 11.94 25.32
C LEU A 19 -36.18 13.22 24.59
N PHE A 20 -36.12 14.31 25.37
CA PHE A 20 -35.77 15.63 24.85
C PHE A 20 -34.75 16.33 25.74
N PHE A 21 -33.66 16.81 25.15
CA PHE A 21 -32.66 17.64 25.79
C PHE A 21 -33.09 19.11 25.86
N LYS A 22 -32.79 19.76 26.98
CA LYS A 22 -32.96 21.19 27.17
C LYS A 22 -31.62 21.90 27.31
N ASP A 23 -31.41 22.96 26.54
CA ASP A 23 -30.16 23.75 26.54
C ASP A 23 -28.92 22.86 26.29
N LEU A 24 -28.94 22.15 25.17
CA LEU A 24 -27.94 21.14 24.84
C LEU A 24 -26.60 21.75 24.43
N ARG A 25 -25.52 21.31 25.07
CA ARG A 25 -24.14 21.51 24.65
C ARG A 25 -23.47 20.17 24.45
N LEU A 26 -22.65 20.08 23.42
CA LEU A 26 -22.00 18.84 23.02
C LEU A 26 -20.49 19.02 23.13
N SER A 27 -19.81 17.98 23.59
CA SER A 27 -18.36 17.87 23.53
C SER A 27 -18.01 16.53 22.94
N ILE A 28 -17.17 16.54 21.92
CA ILE A 28 -16.67 15.34 21.27
C ILE A 28 -15.17 15.35 21.45
N SER A 29 -14.61 14.25 21.95
CA SER A 29 -13.19 14.14 22.27
C SER A 29 -12.56 13.00 21.48
N GLU A 30 -11.40 13.25 20.89
CA GLU A 30 -10.57 12.21 20.29
C GLU A 30 -9.12 12.35 20.77
N TRP A 31 -8.35 11.28 20.58
CA TRP A 31 -6.92 11.31 20.78
C TRP A 31 -6.20 11.10 19.45
N CYS A 32 -5.22 11.94 19.16
CA CYS A 32 -4.35 11.84 17.99
C CYS A 32 -2.89 11.95 18.42
N PRO A 33 -1.94 11.35 17.69
CA PRO A 33 -0.51 11.45 18.02
C PRO A 33 -0.01 12.89 17.81
N PHE A 34 0.14 13.62 18.91
CA PHE A 34 0.78 14.93 18.96
C PHE A 34 1.98 14.91 19.89
N GLY A 35 2.83 15.91 19.70
CA GLY A 35 3.87 16.28 20.63
C GLY A 35 4.16 17.78 20.47
N GLN A 36 5.06 18.32 21.27
CA GLN A 36 5.36 19.75 21.27
C GLN A 36 5.81 20.27 19.89
N ASN A 37 6.59 19.46 19.15
CA ASN A 37 7.01 19.80 17.79
C ASN A 37 5.84 19.84 16.81
N ALA A 38 4.87 18.93 16.96
CA ALA A 38 3.67 18.93 16.13
C ALA A 38 2.82 20.19 16.41
N ILE A 39 2.64 20.57 17.68
CA ILE A 39 1.94 21.80 18.06
C ILE A 39 2.65 23.06 17.55
N SER A 40 3.98 23.12 17.69
CA SER A 40 4.77 24.24 17.16
C SER A 40 4.67 24.35 15.63
N THR A 41 4.67 23.22 14.93
CA THR A 41 4.45 23.16 13.48
C THR A 41 3.04 23.61 13.12
N PHE A 42 2.03 23.12 13.83
CA PHE A 42 0.62 23.50 13.65
C PHE A 42 0.43 25.01 13.80
N ASN A 43 0.95 25.59 14.88
CA ASN A 43 0.92 27.04 15.12
C ASN A 43 1.61 27.85 14.02
N SER A 44 2.65 27.28 13.39
CA SER A 44 3.33 27.91 12.26
C SER A 44 2.51 27.80 10.97
N SER A 45 1.90 26.64 10.71
CA SER A 45 1.07 26.39 9.53
C SER A 45 -0.17 27.28 9.47
N ILE A 46 -0.79 27.59 10.61
CA ILE A 46 -1.96 28.46 10.65
C ILE A 46 -1.63 29.95 10.87
N ASP A 47 -0.33 30.30 10.86
CA ASP A 47 0.18 31.66 11.08
C ASP A 47 -0.21 32.29 12.43
N SER A 48 -0.35 31.48 13.49
CA SER A 48 -0.72 31.94 14.84
C SER A 48 0.19 33.07 15.35
N LEU A 49 1.49 32.95 15.07
CA LEU A 49 2.51 33.91 15.51
C LEU A 49 2.42 35.27 14.79
N LYS A 50 1.81 35.33 13.61
CA LYS A 50 1.62 36.58 12.86
C LYS A 50 0.37 37.36 13.30
N GLY A 51 -0.42 36.80 14.23
CA GLY A 51 -1.66 37.42 14.70
C GLY A 51 -2.77 37.49 13.65
N ILE A 52 -2.68 36.64 12.61
CA ILE A 52 -3.73 36.53 11.60
C ILE A 52 -4.94 35.87 12.25
N LYS A 53 -6.06 36.60 12.31
CA LYS A 53 -7.27 36.16 13.02
C LYS A 53 -8.05 35.08 12.27
N SER A 54 -7.83 34.94 10.97
CA SER A 54 -8.52 33.92 10.17
C SER A 54 -7.65 33.43 9.01
N SER A 55 -7.61 32.11 8.86
CA SER A 55 -6.88 31.41 7.80
C SER A 55 -7.83 30.43 7.12
N LEU A 56 -7.79 30.38 5.79
CA LEU A 56 -8.49 29.37 4.99
C LEU A 56 -7.56 28.18 4.81
N LEU A 57 -8.02 27.00 5.20
CA LEU A 57 -7.24 25.78 5.10
C LEU A 57 -8.00 24.74 4.28
N THR A 58 -7.26 24.02 3.46
CA THR A 58 -7.76 22.93 2.63
C THR A 58 -6.79 21.76 2.68
N GLY A 59 -7.34 20.55 2.72
CA GLY A 59 -6.56 19.32 2.55
C GLY A 59 -6.20 19.03 1.10
N THR A 60 -6.72 19.80 0.13
CA THR A 60 -6.41 19.63 -1.28
C THR A 60 -5.02 20.16 -1.61
N VAL A 61 -4.19 19.32 -2.21
CA VAL A 61 -2.87 19.71 -2.72
C VAL A 61 -3.04 20.28 -4.12
N ASP A 62 -2.46 21.46 -4.36
CA ASP A 62 -2.42 22.06 -5.68
C ASP A 62 -1.63 21.17 -6.66
N SER A 63 -2.37 20.59 -7.59
CA SER A 63 -1.83 19.70 -8.63
C SER A 63 -1.19 20.50 -9.77
N GLU A 64 -1.54 21.79 -9.91
CA GLU A 64 -1.12 22.67 -10.99
C GLU A 64 -0.63 24.04 -10.44
N PRO A 65 0.46 24.05 -9.65
CA PRO A 65 0.97 25.26 -8.97
C PRO A 65 1.48 26.36 -9.92
N GLN A 66 1.45 26.10 -11.22
CA GLN A 66 1.83 27.03 -12.28
C GLN A 66 0.67 27.96 -12.68
N THR A 67 -0.55 27.64 -12.26
CA THR A 67 -1.75 28.43 -12.55
C THR A 67 -1.94 29.53 -11.50
N THR A 68 -2.64 30.60 -11.84
CA THR A 68 -2.94 31.71 -10.90
C THR A 68 -4.18 31.47 -10.06
N GLU A 69 -4.91 30.39 -10.34
CA GLU A 69 -6.20 30.08 -9.73
C GLU A 69 -6.13 28.70 -9.12
N PHE A 70 -6.20 28.63 -7.79
CA PHE A 70 -6.36 27.36 -7.08
C PHE A 70 -7.85 27.10 -6.87
N ASN A 71 -8.43 26.32 -7.78
CA ASN A 71 -9.87 26.09 -7.82
C ASN A 71 -10.23 24.90 -6.92
N ILE A 72 -10.81 25.21 -5.76
CA ILE A 72 -11.17 24.22 -4.75
C ILE A 72 -12.69 23.97 -4.86
N MET A 73 -13.13 22.72 -4.83
CA MET A 73 -14.54 22.44 -4.56
C MET A 73 -14.93 23.06 -3.19
N PRO A 74 -16.21 23.35 -2.91
CA PRO A 74 -16.65 24.15 -1.76
C PRO A 74 -16.52 23.40 -0.41
N LYS A 75 -15.49 22.58 -0.23
CA LYS A 75 -15.15 21.88 1.01
C LYS A 75 -13.90 22.53 1.58
N PHE A 76 -14.05 23.67 2.27
CA PHE A 76 -12.93 24.30 2.96
C PHE A 76 -13.28 24.54 4.43
N THR A 77 -12.29 24.35 5.29
CA THR A 77 -12.40 24.69 6.69
C THR A 77 -11.80 26.06 6.88
N ARG A 78 -12.63 27.04 7.26
CA ARG A 78 -12.11 28.33 7.71
C ARG A 78 -11.80 28.23 9.20
N ILE A 79 -10.58 28.60 9.58
CA ILE A 79 -10.17 28.63 10.97
C ILE A 79 -10.09 30.07 11.46
N MET A 80 -10.56 30.30 12.68
CA MET A 80 -10.35 31.53 13.44
C MET A 80 -9.67 31.20 14.75
N LEU A 81 -8.41 31.63 14.88
CA LEU A 81 -7.63 31.45 16.10
C LEU A 81 -8.25 32.22 17.26
N GLU A 82 -8.45 31.55 18.39
CA GLU A 82 -8.92 32.19 19.63
C GLU A 82 -7.76 32.48 20.57
N ASP A 83 -6.96 31.45 20.87
CA ASP A 83 -5.84 31.54 21.80
C ASP A 83 -4.85 30.39 21.55
N PHE A 84 -3.60 30.53 21.96
CA PHE A 84 -2.61 29.47 21.83
C PHE A 84 -1.45 29.62 22.81
N ASP A 85 -0.87 28.48 23.18
CA ASP A 85 0.50 28.39 23.67
C ASP A 85 1.36 27.79 22.57
N ARG A 86 2.52 28.40 22.31
CA ARG A 86 3.39 28.03 21.18
C ARG A 86 3.77 26.54 21.18
N TYR A 87 3.91 25.92 22.35
CA TYR A 87 4.46 24.58 22.49
C TYR A 87 3.48 23.57 23.09
N ASN A 88 2.45 24.03 23.80
CA ASN A 88 1.58 23.15 24.57
C ASN A 88 0.21 22.96 23.91
N TRP A 89 -0.47 24.02 23.46
CA TRP A 89 -1.84 23.87 22.99
C TRP A 89 -2.29 24.99 22.05
N ILE A 90 -3.38 24.74 21.34
CA ILE A 90 -4.04 25.71 20.47
C ILE A 90 -5.56 25.64 20.63
N LYS A 91 -6.23 26.78 20.51
CA LYS A 91 -7.69 26.93 20.54
C LYS A 91 -8.16 27.77 19.37
N PHE A 92 -9.13 27.25 18.62
CA PHE A 92 -9.66 27.93 17.46
C PHE A 92 -11.12 27.57 17.19
N LYS A 93 -11.81 28.39 16.43
CA LYS A 93 -13.12 28.08 15.85
C LYS A 93 -12.93 27.62 14.41
N ALA A 94 -13.51 26.49 14.07
CA ALA A 94 -13.59 26.00 12.71
C ALA A 94 -14.99 26.22 12.18
N PHE A 95 -15.09 26.83 11.00
CA PHE A 95 -16.33 26.92 10.23
C PHE A 95 -16.27 25.82 9.20
N VAL A 96 -17.20 24.87 9.35
CA VAL A 96 -17.34 23.74 8.46
C VAL A 96 -18.39 24.15 7.43
N GLU A 97 -17.92 24.50 6.23
CA GLU A 97 -18.78 24.89 5.11
C GLU A 97 -18.74 23.72 4.10
N TYR A 98 -19.71 22.82 4.17
CA TYR A 98 -19.92 21.78 3.16
C TYR A 98 -21.19 22.07 2.34
N PRO A 99 -21.19 21.82 1.02
CA PRO A 99 -22.38 21.97 0.20
C PRO A 99 -23.31 20.78 0.47
N GLU A 100 -24.24 20.96 1.38
CA GLU A 100 -25.25 19.96 1.75
C GLU A 100 -26.63 20.33 1.22
N GLU A 101 -27.54 19.35 1.14
CA GLU A 101 -28.94 19.58 0.75
C GLU A 101 -29.73 20.35 1.84
N VAL A 102 -29.17 20.45 3.05
CA VAL A 102 -29.75 21.12 4.23
C VAL A 102 -28.88 22.31 4.61
N ASP A 103 -29.49 23.46 4.95
CA ASP A 103 -28.78 24.63 5.45
C ASP A 103 -28.24 24.37 6.88
N GLN A 104 -27.08 23.71 6.99
CA GLN A 104 -26.36 23.47 8.24
C GLN A 104 -25.30 24.56 8.46
N ILE A 105 -25.37 25.24 9.61
CA ILE A 105 -24.32 26.19 10.03
C ILE A 105 -23.60 25.58 11.21
N GLU A 106 -22.41 25.04 10.95
CA GLU A 106 -21.59 24.42 11.97
C GLU A 106 -20.34 25.26 12.28
N VAL A 107 -20.24 25.66 13.54
CA VAL A 107 -19.07 26.34 14.09
C VAL A 107 -18.56 25.53 15.28
N VAL A 108 -17.42 24.87 15.09
CA VAL A 108 -16.82 23.97 16.07
C VAL A 108 -15.74 24.71 16.85
N GLY A 109 -15.90 24.81 18.17
CA GLY A 109 -14.81 25.24 19.05
C GLY A 109 -13.84 24.08 19.25
N THR A 110 -12.58 24.23 18.83
CA THR A 110 -11.59 23.15 18.87
C THR A 110 -10.45 23.50 19.80
N HIS A 111 -10.08 22.57 20.67
CA HIS A 111 -8.87 22.61 21.47
C HIS A 111 -7.99 21.42 21.12
N VAL A 112 -6.72 21.67 20.82
CA VAL A 112 -5.70 20.64 20.59
C VAL A 112 -4.54 20.88 21.54
N ASP A 113 -4.08 19.82 22.21
CA ASP A 113 -2.96 19.86 23.16
C ASP A 113 -1.85 18.86 22.79
N LYS A 114 -0.64 19.14 23.26
CA LYS A 114 0.58 18.35 23.00
C LYS A 114 0.48 16.88 23.44
N SER A 115 -0.39 16.56 24.41
CA SER A 115 -0.62 15.19 24.88
C SER A 115 -1.37 14.34 23.85
N GLY A 116 -1.85 14.94 22.76
CA GLY A 116 -2.70 14.29 21.78
C GLY A 116 -4.19 14.47 22.01
N PHE A 117 -4.58 15.15 23.10
CA PHE A 117 -5.97 15.47 23.35
C PHE A 117 -6.52 16.44 22.31
N ILE A 118 -7.66 16.08 21.73
CA ILE A 118 -8.46 16.99 20.92
C ILE A 118 -9.89 17.00 21.47
N ASN A 119 -10.40 18.20 21.73
CA ASN A 119 -11.78 18.40 22.16
C ASN A 119 -12.49 19.39 21.23
N TYR A 120 -13.65 18.97 20.74
CA TYR A 120 -14.58 19.73 19.93
C TYR A 120 -15.80 20.09 20.78
N GLY A 121 -16.08 21.38 20.94
CA GLY A 121 -17.21 21.90 21.70
C GLY A 121 -18.22 22.59 20.79
N LEU A 122 -19.50 22.25 20.99
CA LEU A 122 -20.62 22.82 20.25
C LEU A 122 -21.76 23.20 21.20
N GLU A 123 -22.51 24.23 20.83
CA GLU A 123 -23.76 24.60 21.50
C GLU A 123 -24.91 24.51 20.50
N MET A 124 -25.91 23.70 20.83
CA MET A 124 -27.03 23.46 19.92
C MET A 124 -28.04 24.62 20.02
N LYS A 125 -28.28 25.31 18.91
CA LYS A 125 -29.16 26.50 18.84
C LYS A 125 -30.52 26.23 18.20
N ASN A 126 -30.55 25.47 17.11
CA ASN A 126 -31.76 25.22 16.35
C ASN A 126 -31.70 23.89 15.58
N ILE A 127 -32.78 23.11 15.61
CA ILE A 127 -32.98 21.93 14.74
C ILE A 127 -34.36 22.08 14.12
N GLU A 128 -34.43 22.15 12.79
CA GLU A 128 -35.68 22.24 12.03
C GLU A 128 -36.66 23.32 12.56
N GLY A 129 -36.13 24.48 12.97
CA GLY A 129 -36.92 25.58 13.53
C GLY A 129 -37.24 25.46 15.02
N LYS A 130 -36.98 24.33 15.67
CA LYS A 130 -37.07 24.18 17.14
C LYS A 130 -35.83 24.78 17.79
N THR A 131 -36.02 25.66 18.77
CA THR A 131 -34.93 26.30 19.54
C THR A 131 -34.75 25.71 20.93
N SER A 132 -35.59 24.76 21.33
CA SER A 132 -35.55 24.09 22.63
C SER A 132 -36.19 22.71 22.52
N ASN A 133 -35.91 21.85 23.51
CA ASN A 133 -36.39 20.47 23.57
C ASN A 133 -35.97 19.69 22.32
N PHE A 134 -34.67 19.48 22.18
CA PHE A 134 -34.09 18.73 21.08
C PHE A 134 -34.33 17.24 21.32
N SER A 135 -34.92 16.54 20.35
CA SER A 135 -35.12 15.11 20.54
C SER A 135 -33.78 14.39 20.53
N LEU A 136 -33.73 13.27 21.25
CA LEU A 136 -32.51 12.49 21.35
C LEU A 136 -32.15 11.83 19.99
N ASP A 137 -33.16 11.43 19.21
CA ASP A 137 -32.99 10.91 17.85
C ASP A 137 -32.37 11.96 16.91
N ASP A 138 -32.93 13.18 16.85
CA ASP A 138 -32.40 14.25 16.00
C ASP A 138 -30.97 14.61 16.44
N THR A 139 -30.72 14.63 17.75
CA THR A 139 -29.39 14.89 18.31
C THR A 139 -28.39 13.81 17.91
N THR A 140 -28.80 12.54 17.88
CA THR A 140 -27.93 11.42 17.52
C THR A 140 -27.55 11.48 16.04
N ALA A 141 -28.49 11.85 15.17
CA ALA A 141 -28.22 12.05 13.76
C ALA A 141 -27.17 13.15 13.53
N ILE A 142 -27.33 14.30 14.20
CA ILE A 142 -26.34 15.39 14.14
C ILE A 142 -25.00 14.94 14.71
N MET A 143 -24.98 14.19 15.81
CA MET A 143 -23.73 13.69 16.39
C MET A 143 -22.97 12.76 15.46
N ALA A 144 -23.67 11.90 14.71
CA ALA A 144 -23.02 11.03 13.74
C ALA A 144 -22.31 11.83 12.64
N ASP A 145 -22.98 12.89 12.17
CA ASP A 145 -22.44 13.83 11.17
C ASP A 145 -21.23 14.59 11.71
N LEU A 146 -21.35 15.16 12.93
CA LEU A 146 -20.26 15.84 13.63
C LEU A 146 -19.01 14.96 13.78
N VAL A 147 -19.17 13.65 14.00
CA VAL A 147 -18.02 12.73 14.11
C VAL A 147 -17.28 12.60 12.79
N GLU A 148 -18.00 12.55 11.66
CA GLU A 148 -17.38 12.52 10.32
C GLU A 148 -16.74 13.87 9.99
N ASP A 149 -17.46 14.97 10.19
CA ASP A 149 -17.04 16.31 9.84
C ASP A 149 -15.82 16.76 10.62
N THR A 150 -15.80 16.54 11.93
CA THR A 150 -14.61 16.82 12.74
C THR A 150 -13.44 15.93 12.34
N SER A 151 -13.69 14.70 11.84
CA SER A 151 -12.62 13.83 11.37
C SER A 151 -11.96 14.34 10.10
N VAL A 152 -12.78 14.77 9.13
CA VAL A 152 -12.34 15.35 7.85
C VAL A 152 -11.67 16.70 8.06
N MET A 153 -12.28 17.56 8.88
CA MET A 153 -11.74 18.85 9.29
C MET A 153 -10.34 18.67 9.88
N MET A 154 -10.19 17.78 10.86
CA MET A 154 -8.91 17.58 11.53
C MET A 154 -7.87 16.99 10.56
N ASP A 155 -8.25 16.12 9.63
CA ASP A 155 -7.33 15.57 8.63
C ASP A 155 -6.71 16.66 7.75
N ALA A 156 -7.45 17.72 7.41
CA ALA A 156 -6.94 18.87 6.68
C ALA A 156 -5.89 19.69 7.47
N LEU A 157 -5.91 19.60 8.80
CA LEU A 157 -5.04 20.37 9.69
C LEU A 157 -3.80 19.60 10.16
N LEU A 158 -3.84 18.27 10.06
CA LEU A 158 -2.74 17.40 10.45
C LEU A 158 -1.57 17.49 9.47
N THR A 159 -0.39 17.11 9.95
CA THR A 159 0.79 16.93 9.08
C THR A 159 0.67 15.64 8.26
N GLU A 160 1.43 15.55 7.17
CA GLU A 160 1.49 14.32 6.36
C GLU A 160 1.90 13.09 7.19
N PHE A 161 2.84 13.27 8.12
CA PHE A 161 3.26 12.22 9.04
C PHE A 161 2.10 11.72 9.92
N GLN A 162 1.34 12.63 10.52
CA GLN A 162 0.19 12.28 11.35
C GLN A 162 -0.90 11.61 10.53
N ARG A 163 -1.19 12.10 9.31
CA ARG A 163 -2.14 11.45 8.40
C ARG A 163 -1.72 10.03 8.03
N ARG A 164 -0.43 9.80 7.80
CA ARG A 164 0.12 8.45 7.56
C ARG A 164 -0.12 7.53 8.74
N ILE A 165 0.11 8.01 9.97
CA ILE A 165 -0.17 7.24 11.19
C ILE A 165 -1.67 6.92 11.31
N LEU A 166 -2.54 7.93 11.17
CA LEU A 166 -3.98 7.70 11.29
C LEU A 166 -4.49 6.75 10.21
N THR A 167 -3.97 6.85 8.99
CA THR A 167 -4.29 5.92 7.89
C THR A 167 -3.83 4.49 8.21
N LEU A 168 -2.67 4.33 8.86
CA LEU A 168 -2.20 3.02 9.31
C LEU A 168 -3.17 2.40 10.32
N ILE A 169 -3.71 3.20 11.24
CA ILE A 169 -4.55 2.72 12.36
C ILE A 169 -6.00 2.49 11.92
N TYR A 170 -6.61 3.51 11.31
CA TYR A 170 -8.02 3.53 10.95
C TYR A 170 -8.27 3.00 9.52
N GLY A 171 -7.26 2.98 8.66
CA GLY A 171 -7.43 2.76 7.23
C GLY A 171 -7.87 4.04 6.51
N LYS A 172 -8.51 3.89 5.35
CA LYS A 172 -9.01 5.02 4.53
C LYS A 172 -10.42 5.48 4.92
N THR A 173 -10.84 5.22 6.15
CA THR A 173 -12.18 5.60 6.62
C THR A 173 -12.17 7.07 7.07
N PRO A 174 -13.18 7.88 6.71
CA PRO A 174 -13.37 9.20 7.30
C PRO A 174 -13.85 9.10 8.75
N PHE A 175 -14.42 7.96 9.16
CA PHE A 175 -14.98 7.76 10.50
C PHE A 175 -13.89 7.32 11.50
N ARG A 176 -13.49 8.25 12.39
CA ARG A 176 -12.68 7.92 13.57
C ARG A 176 -13.56 7.95 14.83
N PRO A 177 -13.69 6.85 15.58
CA PRO A 177 -14.44 6.81 16.84
C PRO A 177 -14.00 7.93 17.80
N LYS A 178 -14.99 8.58 18.42
CA LYS A 178 -14.78 9.68 19.37
C LYS A 178 -15.65 9.47 20.59
N PHE A 179 -15.21 10.02 21.71
CA PHE A 179 -15.94 9.96 22.97
C PHE A 179 -16.85 11.17 23.08
N MET A 180 -18.13 10.94 23.33
CA MET A 180 -19.16 11.99 23.29
C MET A 180 -19.62 12.38 24.68
N MET A 181 -19.89 13.66 24.88
CA MET A 181 -20.51 14.18 26.09
C MET A 181 -21.63 15.14 25.73
N ALA A 182 -22.83 14.84 26.21
CA ALA A 182 -23.98 15.72 26.11
C ALA A 182 -24.22 16.39 27.46
N PHE A 183 -24.12 17.71 27.51
CA PHE A 183 -24.45 18.53 28.66
C PHE A 183 -25.82 19.14 28.45
N THR A 184 -26.71 18.95 29.40
CA THR A 184 -28.10 19.43 29.32
C THR A 184 -28.53 19.96 30.67
N THR A 185 -29.43 20.95 30.71
CA THR A 185 -30.01 21.41 31.97
C THR A 185 -31.07 20.43 32.47
N SER A 186 -31.76 19.79 31.55
CA SER A 186 -32.80 18.80 31.83
C SER A 186 -32.94 17.79 30.69
N LEU A 187 -33.37 16.58 31.03
CA LEU A 187 -33.77 15.54 30.08
C LEU A 187 -35.26 15.27 30.35
N LEU A 188 -36.10 15.54 29.35
CA LEU A 188 -37.56 15.42 29.48
C LEU A 188 -38.04 14.07 28.94
N PRO A 189 -39.06 13.43 29.56
CA PRO A 189 -39.64 13.79 30.84
C PRO A 189 -38.65 13.60 32.00
N GLU A 190 -38.62 14.55 32.93
CA GLU A 190 -37.68 14.52 34.04
C GLU A 190 -37.96 13.35 34.97
N GLN A 191 -36.92 12.58 35.27
CA GLN A 191 -36.96 11.53 36.28
C GLN A 191 -36.39 12.03 37.62
N GLU A 192 -36.97 11.55 38.72
CA GLU A 192 -36.48 11.85 40.07
C GLU A 192 -35.07 11.30 40.30
N ILE A 193 -34.82 10.07 39.81
CA ILE A 193 -33.58 9.30 39.99
C ILE A 193 -33.06 8.90 38.61
N ALA A 194 -31.74 8.94 38.39
CA ALA A 194 -31.13 8.59 37.11
C ALA A 194 -31.48 7.16 36.65
N MET A 195 -31.55 6.22 37.58
CA MET A 195 -31.87 4.82 37.29
C MET A 195 -33.24 4.61 36.64
N ASN A 196 -34.19 5.54 36.82
CA ASN A 196 -35.52 5.41 36.22
C ASN A 196 -35.51 5.56 34.70
N TYR A 197 -34.45 6.12 34.12
CA TYR A 197 -34.26 6.12 32.66
C TYR A 197 -33.87 4.73 32.11
N LYS A 198 -33.53 3.78 32.97
CA LYS A 198 -33.24 2.39 32.60
C LYS A 198 -34.52 1.54 32.69
N ASP A 199 -35.40 1.72 31.72
CA ASP A 199 -36.70 1.07 31.66
C ASP A 199 -36.67 -0.31 30.95
N GLY A 200 -35.58 -0.65 30.25
CA GLY A 200 -35.49 -1.84 29.40
C GLY A 200 -36.33 -1.76 28.14
N GLU A 201 -36.88 -0.58 27.83
CA GLU A 201 -37.79 -0.33 26.70
C GLU A 201 -37.29 0.90 25.92
N ASP A 202 -38.20 1.79 25.53
CA ASP A 202 -37.91 2.82 24.54
C ASP A 202 -37.01 3.94 25.10
N GLN A 203 -37.06 4.29 26.40
CA GLN A 203 -36.19 5.34 26.95
C GLN A 203 -34.73 4.89 26.99
N GLU A 204 -34.48 3.68 27.47
CA GLU A 204 -33.14 3.09 27.47
C GLU A 204 -32.61 2.93 26.04
N ASN A 205 -33.47 2.55 25.09
CA ASN A 205 -33.11 2.44 23.68
C ASN A 205 -32.69 3.78 23.07
N GLU A 206 -33.43 4.87 23.30
CA GLU A 206 -33.04 6.20 22.84
C GLU A 206 -31.68 6.59 23.44
N ILE A 207 -31.53 6.51 24.77
CA ILE A 207 -30.24 6.81 25.44
C ILE A 207 -29.09 6.01 24.81
N ASN A 208 -29.32 4.72 24.55
CA ASN A 208 -28.30 3.85 24.00
C ASN A 208 -27.86 4.24 22.58
N GLN A 209 -28.71 4.89 21.79
CA GLN A 209 -28.32 5.41 20.48
C GLN A 209 -27.25 6.50 20.60
N LEU A 210 -27.31 7.32 21.65
CA LEU A 210 -26.37 8.42 21.84
C LEU A 210 -25.09 8.00 22.57
N VAL A 211 -25.19 7.17 23.62
CA VAL A 211 -24.02 6.83 24.47
C VAL A 211 -23.47 5.41 24.24
N GLY A 212 -24.03 4.66 23.28
CA GLY A 212 -23.77 3.23 23.14
C GLY A 212 -24.45 2.44 24.25
N ILE A 213 -23.84 1.40 24.80
CA ILE A 213 -24.51 0.59 25.85
C ILE A 213 -24.44 1.33 27.19
N ALA A 214 -25.55 1.89 27.67
CA ALA A 214 -25.64 2.56 28.96
C ALA A 214 -25.51 1.54 30.11
N TYR A 215 -24.42 1.62 30.87
CA TYR A 215 -24.11 0.66 31.93
C TYR A 215 -24.11 1.28 33.33
N LYS A 216 -24.10 2.61 33.45
CA LYS A 216 -24.08 3.28 34.76
C LYS A 216 -24.98 4.51 34.78
N PHE A 217 -25.86 4.57 35.77
CA PHE A 217 -26.77 5.68 36.03
C PHE A 217 -26.48 6.20 37.44
N ILE A 218 -26.15 7.47 37.57
CA ILE A 218 -25.59 8.06 38.78
C ILE A 218 -26.39 9.30 39.15
N ASP A 219 -26.79 9.38 40.42
CA ASP A 219 -27.28 10.61 41.04
C ASP A 219 -26.16 11.22 41.88
N LEU A 220 -25.80 12.47 41.58
CA LEU A 220 -24.80 13.21 42.33
C LEU A 220 -25.43 13.93 43.54
N PRO A 221 -24.64 14.23 44.60
CA PRO A 221 -25.16 14.81 45.84
C PRO A 221 -25.90 16.15 45.67
N THR A 222 -25.60 16.88 44.59
CA THR A 222 -26.09 18.23 44.31
C THR A 222 -27.28 18.25 43.34
N LYS A 223 -27.96 17.11 43.15
CA LYS A 223 -29.13 16.86 42.27
C LYS A 223 -28.81 16.75 40.77
N GLU A 224 -27.55 16.81 40.38
CA GLU A 224 -27.12 16.48 39.03
C GLU A 224 -27.23 14.97 38.80
N LYS A 225 -27.43 14.60 37.53
CA LYS A 225 -27.51 13.20 37.12
C LYS A 225 -26.50 12.95 36.01
N MET A 226 -26.01 11.72 35.97
CA MET A 226 -25.08 11.28 34.93
C MET A 226 -25.47 9.90 34.43
N ILE A 227 -25.47 9.73 33.12
CA ILE A 227 -25.67 8.46 32.44
C ILE A 227 -24.41 8.17 31.64
N ILE A 228 -23.77 7.05 31.92
CA ILE A 228 -22.51 6.63 31.29
C ILE A 228 -22.77 5.40 30.43
N GLY A 229 -22.42 5.52 29.15
CA GLY A 229 -22.38 4.42 28.21
C GLY A 229 -20.97 4.14 27.71
N THR A 230 -20.87 3.20 26.77
CA THR A 230 -19.59 2.77 26.17
C THR A 230 -18.89 3.92 25.43
N ASP A 231 -19.66 4.71 24.69
CA ASP A 231 -19.16 5.67 23.71
C ASP A 231 -19.40 7.13 24.13
N GLY A 232 -20.16 7.35 25.20
CA GLY A 232 -20.39 8.69 25.70
C GLY A 232 -21.05 8.81 27.07
N VAL A 233 -21.30 10.05 27.46
CA VAL A 233 -21.91 10.44 28.73
C VAL A 233 -22.99 11.49 28.50
N ILE A 234 -24.13 11.32 29.15
CA ILE A 234 -25.11 12.39 29.33
C ILE A 234 -24.94 12.96 30.73
N PHE A 235 -24.67 14.25 30.82
CA PHE A 235 -24.54 14.99 32.07
C PHE A 235 -25.66 16.03 32.21
N ILE A 236 -26.48 15.84 33.23
CA ILE A 236 -27.66 16.67 33.51
C ILE A 236 -27.33 17.58 34.69
N SER A 237 -27.15 18.87 34.44
CA SER A 237 -26.80 19.85 35.48
C SER A 237 -27.26 21.27 35.11
N ASN A 238 -27.68 22.02 36.12
CA ASN A 238 -27.97 23.46 35.98
C ASN A 238 -26.70 24.32 35.91
N ASP A 239 -25.56 23.82 36.40
CA ASP A 239 -24.27 24.48 36.28
C ASP A 239 -23.18 23.46 35.92
N PRO A 240 -23.02 23.15 34.61
CA PRO A 240 -21.99 22.22 34.16
C PRO A 240 -20.57 22.79 34.31
N SER A 241 -20.42 24.11 34.46
CA SER A 241 -19.13 24.80 34.48
C SER A 241 -18.26 24.38 35.66
N GLN A 242 -18.88 24.09 36.82
CA GLN A 242 -18.17 23.66 38.03
C GLN A 242 -17.44 22.32 37.87
N TYR A 243 -17.91 21.46 36.95
CA TYR A 243 -17.35 20.14 36.68
C TYR A 243 -16.50 20.09 35.39
N GLY A 244 -16.45 21.19 34.64
CA GLY A 244 -15.88 21.21 33.28
C GLY A 244 -14.45 20.68 33.18
N HIS A 245 -13.59 21.03 34.14
CA HIS A 245 -12.20 20.53 34.17
C HIS A 245 -12.15 19.02 34.37
N LEU A 246 -12.93 18.47 35.29
CA LEU A 246 -12.93 17.04 35.60
C LEU A 246 -13.55 16.21 34.47
N LEU A 247 -14.62 16.72 33.86
CA LEU A 247 -15.29 16.09 32.72
C LEU A 247 -14.41 16.12 31.47
N SER A 248 -13.71 17.23 31.20
CA SER A 248 -12.71 17.30 30.14
C SER A 248 -11.52 16.37 30.39
N PHE A 249 -11.11 16.21 31.66
CA PHE A 249 -10.05 15.27 32.01
C PHE A 249 -10.49 13.82 31.81
N TYR A 250 -11.74 13.50 32.18
CA TYR A 250 -12.33 12.20 31.92
C TYR A 250 -12.47 11.92 30.42
N SER A 251 -12.87 12.91 29.62
CA SER A 251 -12.99 12.75 28.17
C SER A 251 -11.63 12.53 27.49
N PHE A 252 -10.54 13.10 28.02
CA PHE A 252 -9.18 12.75 27.57
C PHE A 252 -8.88 11.27 27.79
N ILE A 253 -9.11 10.75 29.00
CA ILE A 253 -8.87 9.33 29.32
C ILE A 253 -9.67 8.45 28.36
N ARG A 254 -10.95 8.74 28.18
CA ARG A 254 -11.84 7.95 27.33
C ARG A 254 -11.47 8.05 25.85
N GLY A 255 -11.09 9.23 25.36
CA GLY A 255 -10.60 9.41 23.99
C GLY A 255 -9.32 8.61 23.72
N LEU A 256 -8.37 8.61 24.67
CA LEU A 256 -7.16 7.79 24.58
C LEU A 256 -7.50 6.30 24.61
N GLN A 257 -8.39 5.85 25.51
CA GLN A 257 -8.80 4.44 25.58
C GLN A 257 -9.50 3.96 24.30
N GLN A 258 -10.38 4.77 23.69
CA GLN A 258 -10.99 4.43 22.41
C GLN A 258 -9.94 4.31 21.30
N PHE A 259 -8.95 5.22 21.27
CA PHE A 259 -7.83 5.10 20.35
C PHE A 259 -7.04 3.79 20.56
N GLN A 260 -6.76 3.43 21.82
CA GLN A 260 -6.06 2.17 22.16
C GLN A 260 -6.81 0.93 21.65
N GLU A 261 -8.14 0.92 21.70
CA GLU A 261 -8.94 -0.22 21.22
C GLU A 261 -8.80 -0.43 19.72
N VAL A 262 -8.86 0.65 18.94
CA VAL A 262 -8.65 0.60 17.49
C VAL A 262 -7.20 0.27 17.16
N PHE A 263 -6.25 0.88 17.86
CA PHE A 263 -4.83 0.61 17.71
C PHE A 263 -4.48 -0.86 17.98
N PHE A 264 -5.02 -1.45 19.05
CA PHE A 264 -4.83 -2.87 19.35
C PHE A 264 -5.46 -3.77 18.29
N SER A 265 -6.61 -3.39 17.72
CA SER A 265 -7.17 -4.09 16.55
C SER A 265 -6.20 -4.07 15.37
N ARG A 266 -5.52 -2.94 15.11
CA ARG A 266 -4.51 -2.85 14.05
C ARG A 266 -3.29 -3.73 14.31
N ILE A 267 -2.77 -3.76 15.54
CA ILE A 267 -1.67 -4.67 15.93
C ILE A 267 -2.05 -6.13 15.64
N ARG A 268 -3.27 -6.55 16.03
CA ARG A 268 -3.77 -7.91 15.76
C ARG A 268 -3.86 -8.22 14.27
N LYS A 269 -4.32 -7.28 13.43
CA LYS A 269 -4.33 -7.48 11.97
C LYS A 269 -2.91 -7.69 11.41
N ILE A 270 -1.92 -6.95 11.92
CA ILE A 270 -0.51 -7.13 11.50
C ILE A 270 0.01 -8.50 11.93
N TRP A 271 -0.34 -8.94 13.14
CA TRP A 271 -0.04 -10.29 13.61
C TRP A 271 -0.57 -11.36 12.64
N ASP A 272 -1.83 -11.24 12.23
CA ASP A 272 -2.46 -12.19 11.31
C ASP A 272 -1.73 -12.20 9.95
N ILE A 273 -1.38 -11.02 9.41
CA ILE A 273 -0.60 -10.92 8.16
C ILE A 273 0.76 -11.62 8.30
N ILE A 274 1.49 -11.40 9.40
CA ILE A 274 2.80 -12.05 9.65
C ILE A 274 2.66 -13.57 9.67
N LYS A 275 1.58 -14.09 10.27
CA LYS A 275 1.29 -15.51 10.29
C LYS A 275 1.04 -16.06 8.88
N ASP A 276 0.24 -15.36 8.08
CA ASP A 276 -0.04 -15.76 6.70
C ASP A 276 1.24 -15.76 5.85
N LEU A 277 2.07 -14.70 5.97
CA LEU A 277 3.37 -14.63 5.29
C LEU A 277 4.33 -15.75 5.70
N ARG A 278 4.25 -16.22 6.95
CA ARG A 278 5.03 -17.37 7.41
C ARG A 278 4.63 -18.64 6.67
N GLU A 279 3.33 -18.86 6.50
CA GLU A 279 2.81 -20.03 5.78
C GLU A 279 3.20 -19.96 4.30
N ASP A 280 3.11 -18.78 3.69
CA ASP A 280 3.57 -18.55 2.31
C ASP A 280 5.08 -18.77 2.16
N ALA A 281 5.87 -18.31 3.13
CA ALA A 281 7.33 -18.48 3.13
C ALA A 281 7.77 -19.95 3.17
N LEU A 282 6.96 -20.85 3.74
CA LEU A 282 7.22 -22.29 3.74
C LEU A 282 6.97 -22.97 2.38
N HIS A 283 6.14 -22.38 1.54
CA HIS A 283 5.71 -22.93 0.25
C HIS A 283 6.32 -22.19 -0.95
N ILE A 284 7.45 -21.50 -0.76
CA ILE A 284 8.13 -20.77 -1.82
C ILE A 284 8.66 -21.73 -2.88
N GLU A 285 7.98 -21.80 -4.02
CA GLU A 285 8.43 -22.53 -5.21
C GLU A 285 9.04 -21.60 -6.28
N ARG A 286 8.66 -20.33 -6.32
CA ARG A 286 9.05 -19.37 -7.38
C ARG A 286 9.92 -18.22 -6.87
N GLU A 287 10.83 -17.74 -7.71
CA GLU A 287 11.73 -16.63 -7.36
C GLU A 287 10.98 -15.30 -7.21
N GLU A 288 9.95 -15.10 -8.05
CA GLU A 288 9.03 -13.96 -7.94
C GLU A 288 8.35 -13.88 -6.56
N ALA A 289 8.03 -15.03 -5.95
CA ALA A 289 7.43 -15.08 -4.62
C ALA A 289 8.39 -14.61 -3.51
N ILE A 290 9.71 -14.83 -3.68
CA ILE A 290 10.72 -14.33 -2.73
C ILE A 290 10.76 -12.81 -2.74
N ALA A 291 10.75 -12.20 -3.94
CA ALA A 291 10.78 -10.75 -4.08
C ALA A 291 9.53 -10.09 -3.49
N ILE A 292 8.34 -10.66 -3.76
CA ILE A 292 7.07 -10.18 -3.21
C ILE A 292 7.09 -10.25 -1.67
N LEU A 293 7.50 -11.39 -1.09
CA LEU A 293 7.59 -11.53 0.37
C LEU A 293 8.60 -10.57 0.99
N GLN A 294 9.72 -10.29 0.33
CA GLN A 294 10.70 -9.31 0.81
C GLN A 294 10.12 -7.89 0.81
N GLU A 295 9.36 -7.52 -0.23
CA GLU A 295 8.69 -6.23 -0.31
C GLU A 295 7.63 -6.09 0.80
N GLU A 296 6.78 -7.10 1.00
CA GLU A 296 5.76 -7.12 2.04
C GLU A 296 6.38 -7.05 3.45
N LEU A 297 7.46 -7.80 3.72
CA LEU A 297 8.19 -7.72 4.99
C LEU A 297 8.87 -6.37 5.20
N SER A 298 9.27 -5.68 4.13
CA SER A 298 9.83 -4.32 4.21
C SER A 298 8.74 -3.31 4.59
N ASN A 299 7.56 -3.42 3.98
CA ASN A 299 6.40 -2.59 4.28
C ASN A 299 5.92 -2.81 5.72
N LEU A 300 5.78 -4.05 6.17
CA LEU A 300 5.39 -4.38 7.55
C LEU A 300 6.39 -3.85 8.57
N ASN A 301 7.69 -3.95 8.29
CA ASN A 301 8.71 -3.40 9.19
C ASN A 301 8.60 -1.87 9.29
N SER A 302 8.27 -1.20 8.20
CA SER A 302 8.01 0.25 8.21
C SER A 302 6.76 0.62 9.01
N ASP A 303 5.70 -0.19 8.91
CA ASP A 303 4.47 -0.01 9.68
C ASP A 303 4.70 -0.21 11.19
N ILE A 304 5.49 -1.22 11.58
CA ILE A 304 5.80 -1.46 13.00
C ILE A 304 6.60 -0.32 13.63
N VAL A 305 7.55 0.27 12.90
CA VAL A 305 8.28 1.44 13.40
C VAL A 305 7.33 2.60 13.70
N LEU A 306 6.28 2.79 12.88
CA LEU A 306 5.26 3.79 13.17
C LEU A 306 4.40 3.42 14.39
N ILE A 307 4.10 2.14 14.58
CA ILE A 307 3.37 1.64 15.76
C ILE A 307 4.15 1.88 17.04
N GLU A 308 5.46 1.62 17.04
CA GLU A 308 6.34 1.94 18.17
C GLU A 308 6.29 3.43 18.52
N GLU A 309 6.37 4.29 17.51
CA GLU A 309 6.30 5.73 17.71
C GLU A 309 4.93 6.19 18.26
N VAL A 310 3.83 5.57 17.81
CA VAL A 310 2.49 5.85 18.35
C VAL A 310 2.39 5.47 19.83
N MET A 311 2.97 4.34 20.23
CA MET A 311 2.99 3.95 21.65
C MET A 311 3.77 4.95 22.50
N ASN A 312 4.88 5.50 21.97
CA ASN A 312 5.63 6.56 22.65
C ASN A 312 4.77 7.82 22.83
N PHE A 313 4.02 8.25 21.80
CA PHE A 313 3.09 9.37 21.93
C PHE A 313 1.99 9.10 22.96
N MET A 314 1.38 7.90 22.95
CA MET A 314 0.35 7.53 23.93
C MET A 314 0.92 7.56 25.36
N MET A 315 2.12 7.03 25.56
CA MET A 315 2.77 7.02 26.87
C MET A 315 3.10 8.44 27.34
N SER A 316 3.67 9.27 26.48
CA SER A 316 3.94 10.69 26.80
C SER A 316 2.65 11.45 27.14
N GLY A 317 1.57 11.23 26.38
CA GLY A 317 0.27 11.85 26.66
C GLY A 317 -0.32 11.38 27.99
N TRP A 318 -0.17 10.09 28.31
CA TRP A 318 -0.56 9.54 29.61
C TRP A 318 0.27 10.13 30.76
N GLU A 319 1.58 10.33 30.59
CA GLU A 319 2.46 10.92 31.60
C GLU A 319 2.05 12.36 31.91
N ASP A 320 1.79 13.18 30.89
CA ASP A 320 1.28 14.55 31.03
C ASP A 320 -0.05 14.57 31.80
N MET A 321 -0.99 13.71 31.42
CA MET A 321 -2.28 13.57 32.09
C MET A 321 -2.13 13.13 33.55
N ASN A 322 -1.30 12.12 33.82
CA ASN A 322 -1.09 11.62 35.17
C ASN A 322 -0.46 12.69 36.08
N ALA A 323 0.46 13.49 35.53
CA ALA A 323 1.01 14.64 36.24
C ALA A 323 -0.06 15.68 36.58
N ILE A 324 -0.95 16.01 35.63
CA ILE A 324 -2.09 16.92 35.87
C ILE A 324 -2.98 16.40 37.00
N TRP A 325 -3.33 15.12 36.99
CA TRP A 325 -4.15 14.50 38.05
C TRP A 325 -3.50 14.63 39.43
N HIS A 326 -2.21 14.29 39.54
CA HIS A 326 -1.50 14.39 40.82
C HIS A 326 -1.40 15.83 41.36
N GLN A 327 -1.32 16.82 40.47
CA GLN A 327 -1.30 18.23 40.87
C GLN A 327 -2.67 18.75 41.30
N GLN A 328 -3.75 18.30 40.65
CA GLN A 328 -5.09 18.88 40.84
C GLN A 328 -5.99 18.11 41.82
N SER A 329 -5.76 16.80 42.00
CA SER A 329 -6.63 15.93 42.80
C SER A 329 -6.73 16.35 44.28
N GLY A 330 -5.69 16.94 44.86
CA GLY A 330 -5.69 17.42 46.25
C GLY A 330 -6.53 18.67 46.52
N GLY A 331 -6.90 19.42 45.48
CA GLY A 331 -7.63 20.70 45.57
C GLY A 331 -9.09 20.64 45.15
N LEU A 332 -9.65 19.46 44.87
CA LEU A 332 -11.01 19.30 44.39
C LEU A 332 -12.04 19.69 45.46
N ASN A 333 -13.10 20.40 45.07
CA ASN A 333 -14.25 20.64 45.95
C ASN A 333 -15.03 19.33 46.22
N SER A 334 -15.91 19.31 47.21
CA SER A 334 -16.67 18.10 47.59
C SER A 334 -17.48 17.49 46.43
N ALA A 335 -18.03 18.34 45.55
CA ALA A 335 -18.76 17.91 44.37
C ALA A 335 -17.86 17.19 43.35
N ASN A 336 -16.71 17.76 43.00
CA ASN A 336 -15.73 17.15 42.11
C ASN A 336 -15.07 15.92 42.72
N GLN A 337 -14.88 15.87 44.04
CA GLN A 337 -14.41 14.66 44.73
C GLN A 337 -15.43 13.52 44.59
N ALA A 338 -16.72 13.79 44.81
CA ALA A 338 -17.78 12.80 44.63
C ALA A 338 -17.83 12.31 43.17
N LEU A 339 -17.74 13.22 42.20
CA LEU A 339 -17.73 12.86 40.79
C LEU A 339 -16.49 12.02 40.42
N ALA A 340 -15.30 12.40 40.88
CA ALA A 340 -14.07 11.66 40.61
C ALA A 340 -14.12 10.23 41.14
N LEU A 341 -14.71 10.02 42.32
CA LEU A 341 -14.93 8.70 42.89
C LEU A 341 -15.93 7.89 42.05
N GLN A 342 -17.00 8.52 41.58
CA GLN A 342 -17.98 7.86 40.73
C GLN A 342 -17.42 7.49 39.35
N LEU A 343 -16.51 8.28 38.80
CA LEU A 343 -15.83 8.00 37.53
C LEU A 343 -14.63 7.05 37.67
N ASP A 344 -14.23 6.72 38.90
CA ASP A 344 -13.07 5.87 39.22
C ASP A 344 -11.79 6.33 38.49
N ILE A 345 -11.56 7.65 38.44
CA ILE A 345 -10.48 8.26 37.65
C ILE A 345 -9.10 7.65 37.95
N PRO A 346 -8.70 7.42 39.21
CA PRO A 346 -7.39 6.81 39.50
C PRO A 346 -7.22 5.44 38.85
N ARG A 347 -8.27 4.60 38.87
CA ARG A 347 -8.23 3.29 38.22
C ARG A 347 -8.17 3.43 36.71
N GLU A 348 -8.96 4.31 36.12
CA GLU A 348 -8.96 4.53 34.67
C GLU A 348 -7.59 5.01 34.17
N ILE A 349 -6.91 5.89 34.91
CA ILE A 349 -5.52 6.29 34.63
C ILE A 349 -4.59 5.07 34.66
N GLN A 350 -4.68 4.24 35.70
CA GLN A 350 -3.82 3.07 35.85
C GLN A 350 -4.03 2.05 34.72
N VAL A 351 -5.28 1.70 34.43
CA VAL A 351 -5.65 0.75 33.37
C VAL A 351 -5.18 1.23 32.01
N THR A 352 -5.26 2.54 31.75
CA THR A 352 -4.79 3.14 30.50
C THR A 352 -3.29 2.93 30.29
N ALA A 353 -2.46 3.07 31.34
CA ALA A 353 -1.02 2.79 31.26
C ALA A 353 -0.72 1.29 31.10
N GLU A 354 -1.44 0.43 31.82
CA GLU A 354 -1.27 -1.02 31.72
C GLU A 354 -1.56 -1.52 30.30
N LYS A 355 -2.64 -1.02 29.68
CA LYS A 355 -2.96 -1.30 28.27
C LYS A 355 -1.83 -0.89 27.32
N ILE A 356 -1.22 0.29 27.48
CA ILE A 356 -0.10 0.74 26.62
C ILE A 356 1.08 -0.23 26.73
N ARG A 357 1.47 -0.59 27.96
CA ARG A 357 2.58 -1.51 28.21
C ARG A 357 2.32 -2.92 27.70
N ASP A 358 1.07 -3.38 27.76
CA ASP A 358 0.71 -4.69 27.20
C ASP A 358 0.82 -4.67 25.67
N MET A 359 0.38 -3.59 25.01
CA MET A 359 0.53 -3.42 23.56
C MET A 359 2.01 -3.35 23.14
N GLU A 360 2.86 -2.69 23.93
CA GLU A 360 4.31 -2.63 23.71
C GLU A 360 4.93 -4.03 23.68
N ARG A 361 4.58 -4.89 24.65
CA ARG A 361 5.06 -6.28 24.68
C ARG A 361 4.63 -7.07 23.44
N VAL A 362 3.38 -6.90 23.00
CA VAL A 362 2.87 -7.57 21.80
C VAL A 362 3.62 -7.09 20.55
N SER A 363 3.81 -5.77 20.42
CA SER A 363 4.55 -5.17 19.30
C SER A 363 5.99 -5.67 19.25
N GLN A 364 6.67 -5.77 20.39
CA GLN A 364 8.03 -6.32 20.46
C GLN A 364 8.09 -7.77 19.96
N GLY A 365 7.08 -8.58 20.29
CA GLY A 365 6.94 -9.93 19.74
C GLY A 365 6.86 -9.93 18.21
N LEU A 366 6.07 -9.02 17.63
CA LEU A 366 5.92 -8.89 16.17
C LEU A 366 7.22 -8.48 15.47
N VAL A 367 7.99 -7.56 16.08
CA VAL A 367 9.31 -7.16 15.59
C VAL A 367 10.22 -8.39 15.45
N ASP A 368 10.26 -9.23 16.48
CA ASP A 368 11.10 -10.41 16.50
C ASP A 368 10.61 -11.47 15.51
N GLU A 369 9.29 -11.63 15.34
CA GLU A 369 8.72 -12.50 14.33
C GLU A 369 9.06 -12.08 12.89
N ILE A 370 8.99 -10.78 12.58
CA ILE A 370 9.37 -10.26 11.25
C ILE A 370 10.85 -10.45 10.98
N LYS A 371 11.72 -10.24 11.99
CA LYS A 371 13.15 -10.53 11.84
C LYS A 371 13.38 -12.01 11.52
N GLY A 372 12.74 -12.91 12.26
CA GLY A 372 12.84 -14.35 12.02
C GLY A 372 12.35 -14.74 10.62
N LEU A 373 11.24 -14.16 10.14
CA LEU A 373 10.75 -14.38 8.78
C LEU A 373 11.70 -13.85 7.71
N ARG A 374 12.24 -12.65 7.90
CA ARG A 374 13.21 -12.06 6.99
C ARG A 374 14.45 -12.95 6.86
N ASP A 375 14.96 -13.47 7.96
CA ASP A 375 16.12 -14.38 7.97
C ASP A 375 15.81 -15.70 7.25
N MET A 376 14.59 -16.23 7.43
CA MET A 376 14.13 -17.43 6.72
C MET A 376 14.05 -17.20 5.21
N VAL A 377 13.41 -16.11 4.77
CA VAL A 377 13.28 -15.75 3.34
C VAL A 377 14.67 -15.53 2.72
N ASN A 378 15.58 -14.86 3.40
CA ASN A 378 16.96 -14.67 2.95
C ASN A 378 17.70 -16.00 2.81
N THR A 379 17.52 -16.92 3.75
CA THR A 379 18.12 -18.27 3.67
C THR A 379 17.61 -19.05 2.45
N PHE A 380 16.31 -18.96 2.15
CA PHE A 380 15.75 -19.57 0.94
C PHE A 380 16.28 -18.93 -0.34
N ALA A 381 16.39 -17.59 -0.38
CA ALA A 381 16.98 -16.86 -1.49
C ALA A 381 18.44 -17.31 -1.75
N GLU A 382 19.25 -17.39 -0.71
CA GLU A 382 20.62 -17.89 -0.80
C GLU A 382 20.70 -19.33 -1.32
N LYS A 383 19.86 -20.23 -0.77
CA LYS A 383 19.83 -21.64 -1.20
C LYS A 383 19.51 -21.75 -2.70
N ARG A 384 18.53 -20.98 -3.18
CA ARG A 384 18.13 -20.97 -4.59
C ARG A 384 19.22 -20.39 -5.49
N MET A 385 19.89 -19.32 -5.08
CA MET A 385 21.03 -18.75 -5.81
C MET A 385 22.18 -19.76 -5.91
N ARG A 386 22.44 -20.54 -4.85
CA ARG A 386 23.44 -21.62 -4.88
C ARG A 386 23.04 -22.75 -5.84
N GLU A 387 21.77 -23.16 -5.86
CA GLU A 387 21.25 -24.17 -6.79
C GLU A 387 21.35 -23.70 -8.24
N MET A 388 20.94 -22.46 -8.53
CA MET A 388 21.07 -21.85 -9.86
C MET A 388 22.54 -21.74 -10.29
N SER A 389 23.44 -21.35 -9.39
CA SER A 389 24.88 -21.30 -9.66
C SER A 389 25.45 -22.69 -9.99
N LYS A 390 24.99 -23.74 -9.29
CA LYS A 390 25.37 -25.14 -9.60
C LYS A 390 24.83 -25.59 -10.95
N LEU A 391 23.57 -25.29 -11.27
CA LEU A 391 22.97 -25.59 -12.57
C LEU A 391 23.69 -24.85 -13.69
N MET A 392 24.02 -23.57 -13.49
CA MET A 392 24.79 -22.78 -14.46
C MET A 392 26.21 -23.33 -14.64
N ALA A 393 26.91 -23.67 -13.56
CA ALA A 393 28.22 -24.31 -13.64
C ALA A 393 28.15 -25.64 -14.41
N THR A 394 27.11 -26.45 -14.15
CA THR A 394 26.87 -27.71 -14.86
C THR A 394 26.58 -27.48 -16.33
N ASN A 395 25.71 -26.53 -16.68
CA ASN A 395 25.38 -26.18 -18.05
C ASN A 395 26.58 -25.59 -18.82
N VAL A 396 27.38 -24.74 -18.16
CA VAL A 396 28.63 -24.19 -18.72
C VAL A 396 29.63 -25.32 -18.97
N GLN A 397 29.78 -26.26 -18.03
CA GLN A 397 30.63 -27.42 -18.20
C GLN A 397 30.14 -28.32 -19.35
N GLN A 398 28.86 -28.65 -19.41
CA GLN A 398 28.26 -29.42 -20.51
C GLN A 398 28.43 -28.71 -21.85
N SER A 399 28.25 -27.38 -21.91
CA SER A 399 28.48 -26.59 -23.11
C SER A 399 29.96 -26.58 -23.51
N SER A 400 30.87 -26.48 -22.54
CA SER A 400 32.32 -26.56 -22.78
C SER A 400 32.72 -27.94 -23.31
N ASP A 401 32.20 -29.02 -22.72
CA ASP A 401 32.46 -30.39 -23.14
C ASP A 401 31.87 -30.68 -24.53
N ALA A 402 30.69 -30.13 -24.84
CA ALA A 402 30.10 -30.16 -26.17
C ALA A 402 30.98 -29.41 -27.19
N GLN A 403 31.55 -28.26 -26.83
CA GLN A 403 32.49 -27.53 -27.70
C GLN A 403 33.81 -28.27 -27.90
N LEU A 404 34.36 -28.89 -26.85
CA LEU A 404 35.58 -29.70 -26.93
C LEU A 404 35.37 -30.95 -27.77
N SER A 405 34.25 -31.66 -27.61
CA SER A 405 33.90 -32.81 -28.45
C SER A 405 33.61 -32.42 -29.89
N MET A 406 32.97 -31.27 -30.14
CA MET A 406 32.81 -30.71 -31.48
C MET A 406 34.17 -30.37 -32.11
N ALA A 407 35.09 -29.77 -31.36
CA ALA A 407 36.46 -29.50 -31.82
C ALA A 407 37.25 -30.79 -32.08
N ALA A 408 37.04 -31.84 -31.27
CA ALA A 408 37.62 -33.17 -31.47
C ALA A 408 37.05 -33.83 -32.73
N ASN A 409 35.74 -33.76 -32.98
CA ASN A 409 35.09 -34.25 -34.20
C ASN A 409 35.57 -33.52 -35.46
N VAL A 410 35.78 -32.20 -35.36
CA VAL A 410 36.38 -31.39 -36.44
C VAL A 410 37.83 -31.80 -36.69
N LYS A 411 38.62 -32.08 -35.63
CA LYS A 411 39.98 -32.62 -35.76
C LYS A 411 39.98 -34.05 -36.35
N ALA A 412 39.04 -34.91 -35.97
CA ALA A 412 38.88 -36.24 -36.55
C ALA A 412 38.51 -36.17 -38.04
N SER A 413 37.67 -35.21 -38.44
CA SER A 413 37.37 -34.88 -39.84
C SER A 413 38.56 -34.34 -40.65
N ARG A 414 39.72 -34.05 -40.03
CA ARG A 414 40.94 -33.73 -40.79
C ARG A 414 41.64 -34.97 -41.34
N TYR A 415 41.44 -36.17 -40.75
CA TYR A 415 42.03 -37.41 -41.25
C TYR A 415 41.33 -37.94 -42.52
N THR A 416 40.06 -37.59 -42.76
CA THR A 416 39.35 -37.85 -44.01
C THR A 416 39.81 -36.96 -45.18
N GLY A 417 40.66 -35.95 -44.94
CA GLY A 417 41.20 -35.07 -45.97
C GLY A 417 42.14 -35.74 -46.99
N ALA A 418 42.81 -36.85 -46.61
CA ALA A 418 43.66 -37.61 -47.54
C ALA A 418 42.82 -38.44 -48.52
N ALA A 419 41.76 -39.09 -48.03
CA ALA A 419 40.83 -39.85 -48.85
C ALA A 419 40.09 -38.95 -49.85
N VAL A 420 39.67 -37.75 -49.42
CA VAL A 420 39.00 -36.77 -50.31
C VAL A 420 39.95 -36.24 -51.40
N LYS A 421 41.25 -36.05 -51.11
CA LYS A 421 42.24 -35.66 -52.14
C LYS A 421 42.51 -36.78 -53.15
N ILE A 422 42.50 -38.03 -52.72
CA ILE A 422 42.66 -39.18 -53.60
C ILE A 422 41.40 -39.38 -54.44
N LEU A 423 40.21 -39.27 -53.84
CA LEU A 423 38.93 -39.34 -54.56
C LEU A 423 38.80 -38.23 -55.59
N SER A 424 39.19 -36.99 -55.26
CA SER A 424 39.15 -35.88 -56.23
C SER A 424 40.16 -36.05 -57.36
N ALA A 425 41.34 -36.61 -57.08
CA ALA A 425 42.33 -36.96 -58.11
C ALA A 425 41.80 -38.07 -59.05
N ILE A 426 41.17 -39.12 -58.51
CA ILE A 426 40.58 -40.20 -59.32
C ILE A 426 39.41 -39.68 -60.16
N SER A 427 38.55 -38.85 -59.57
CA SER A 427 37.37 -38.28 -60.23
C SER A 427 37.75 -37.32 -61.36
N SER A 428 38.78 -36.49 -61.15
CA SER A 428 39.32 -35.61 -62.18
C SER A 428 40.03 -36.37 -63.30
N GLY A 429 40.73 -37.45 -62.98
CA GLY A 429 41.28 -38.39 -63.98
C GLY A 429 40.19 -39.02 -64.85
N ALA A 430 39.09 -39.49 -64.25
CA ALA A 430 37.97 -40.07 -64.98
C ALA A 430 37.25 -39.05 -65.89
N LEU A 431 37.09 -37.80 -65.43
CA LEU A 431 36.54 -36.71 -66.24
C LEU A 431 37.47 -36.33 -67.40
N GLY A 432 38.79 -36.25 -67.16
CA GLY A 432 39.78 -36.00 -68.20
C GLY A 432 39.77 -37.07 -69.28
N PHE A 433 39.63 -38.35 -68.89
CA PHE A 433 39.51 -39.45 -69.83
C PHE A 433 38.24 -39.36 -70.69
N LYS A 434 37.09 -39.00 -70.10
CA LYS A 434 35.85 -38.82 -70.87
C LYS A 434 35.92 -37.64 -71.84
N ILE A 435 36.56 -36.53 -71.46
CA ILE A 435 36.75 -35.38 -72.35
C ILE A 435 37.72 -35.74 -73.48
N SER A 436 38.78 -36.50 -73.19
CA SER A 436 39.70 -37.00 -74.22
C SER A 436 38.99 -37.93 -75.20
N ASP A 437 38.16 -38.87 -74.72
CA ASP A 437 37.38 -39.77 -75.58
C ASP A 437 36.37 -39.00 -76.46
N LEU A 438 35.73 -37.96 -75.91
CA LEU A 438 34.81 -37.10 -76.66
C LEU A 438 35.53 -36.29 -77.76
N LEU A 439 36.69 -35.70 -77.44
CA LEU A 439 37.51 -34.97 -78.41
C LEU A 439 38.10 -35.91 -79.48
N MET A 440 38.44 -37.14 -79.11
CA MET A 440 38.96 -38.14 -80.04
C MET A 440 37.87 -38.58 -81.03
N LYS A 441 36.64 -38.80 -80.56
CA LYS A 441 35.48 -39.09 -81.41
C LYS A 441 35.17 -37.93 -82.37
N ALA A 442 35.25 -36.69 -81.88
CA ALA A 442 35.08 -35.50 -82.72
C ALA A 442 36.21 -35.37 -83.77
N LEU A 443 37.44 -35.78 -83.45
CA LEU A 443 38.56 -35.83 -84.39
C LEU A 443 38.41 -36.96 -85.42
N ASP A 444 37.91 -38.15 -85.03
CA ASP A 444 37.63 -39.25 -85.96
C ASP A 444 36.47 -38.91 -86.92
N GLU A 445 35.43 -38.19 -86.45
CA GLU A 445 34.36 -37.67 -87.32
C GLU A 445 34.86 -36.60 -88.31
N LEU A 446 35.87 -35.80 -87.95
CA LEU A 446 36.53 -34.83 -88.84
C LEU A 446 37.53 -35.48 -89.81
N ASN A 447 38.03 -36.67 -89.51
CA ASN A 447 39.05 -37.37 -90.31
C ASN A 447 38.45 -38.30 -91.38
N ALA A 448 37.13 -38.53 -91.37
CA ALA A 448 36.44 -39.44 -92.27
C ALA A 448 36.36 -38.95 -93.74
N ASP A 449 36.59 -37.66 -94.03
CA ASP A 449 36.28 -37.07 -95.34
C ASP A 449 37.45 -36.57 -96.19
N TYR A 450 38.74 -36.65 -95.78
CA TYR A 450 39.79 -35.89 -96.50
C TYR A 450 41.14 -36.54 -96.88
N TRP A 451 41.38 -37.85 -96.71
CA TRP A 451 42.68 -38.45 -97.12
C TRP A 451 42.61 -39.85 -97.78
N GLY A 452 41.74 -40.03 -98.78
CA GLY A 452 41.70 -41.24 -99.60
C GLY A 452 42.86 -41.34 -100.61
N ILE A 453 44.02 -41.87 -100.19
CA ILE A 453 44.96 -42.50 -101.13
C ILE A 453 44.42 -43.91 -101.40
N ILE A 454 43.77 -44.10 -102.55
CA ILE A 454 43.21 -45.38 -102.99
C ILE A 454 44.35 -46.26 -103.51
N ASN A 455 44.45 -47.49 -103.00
CA ASN A 455 45.41 -48.48 -103.48
C ASN A 455 45.02 -48.95 -104.91
N PRO A 456 45.86 -48.74 -105.95
CA PRO A 456 45.47 -49.01 -107.34
C PRO A 456 45.23 -50.48 -107.68
N HIS A 457 45.55 -51.40 -106.78
CA HIS A 457 45.43 -52.84 -107.03
C HIS A 457 44.34 -53.54 -106.22
N THR A 458 43.71 -52.87 -105.24
CA THR A 458 42.68 -53.49 -104.39
C THR A 458 41.45 -52.61 -104.11
N GLY A 459 41.47 -51.31 -104.46
CA GLY A 459 40.28 -50.44 -104.34
C GLY A 459 39.92 -49.99 -102.90
N ASP A 460 40.65 -50.45 -101.88
CA ASP A 460 40.41 -50.07 -100.48
C ASP A 460 41.36 -48.94 -100.01
N PRO A 461 40.90 -48.00 -99.14
CA PRO A 461 41.72 -46.92 -98.59
C PRO A 461 42.73 -47.44 -97.55
N VAL A 462 44.00 -47.03 -97.69
CA VAL A 462 45.09 -47.44 -96.78
C VAL A 462 45.39 -46.35 -95.75
N ASN A 463 44.98 -46.57 -94.49
CA ASN A 463 45.25 -45.70 -93.35
C ASN A 463 46.65 -45.96 -92.75
N PHE A 464 47.72 -45.49 -93.41
CA PHE A 464 49.11 -45.77 -92.97
C PHE A 464 49.64 -44.83 -91.86
N PHE A 465 48.95 -43.72 -91.54
CA PHE A 465 49.46 -42.70 -90.59
C PHE A 465 48.54 -42.34 -89.40
N GLY A 466 47.34 -42.93 -89.29
CA GLY A 466 46.31 -42.49 -88.33
C GLY A 466 46.62 -42.78 -86.85
N GLY A 467 47.04 -44.00 -86.50
CA GLY A 467 47.07 -44.43 -85.09
C GLY A 467 48.16 -43.80 -84.22
N TYR A 468 49.38 -43.58 -84.76
CA TYR A 468 50.50 -43.09 -83.95
C TYR A 468 50.42 -41.58 -83.67
N LEU A 469 49.97 -40.78 -84.65
CA LEU A 469 49.78 -39.34 -84.46
C LEU A 469 48.63 -39.08 -83.47
N GLN A 470 47.58 -39.90 -83.50
CA GLN A 470 46.46 -39.84 -82.56
C GLN A 470 46.89 -40.07 -81.10
N VAL A 471 47.73 -41.07 -80.84
CA VAL A 471 48.23 -41.34 -79.48
C VAL A 471 49.08 -40.19 -78.96
N VAL A 472 49.97 -39.63 -79.79
CA VAL A 472 50.86 -38.53 -79.38
C VAL A 472 50.07 -37.24 -79.12
N VAL A 473 49.11 -36.89 -79.98
CA VAL A 473 48.24 -35.72 -79.79
C VAL A 473 47.37 -35.87 -78.53
N GLY A 474 46.82 -37.06 -78.29
CA GLY A 474 46.05 -37.37 -77.09
C GLY A 474 46.86 -37.18 -75.80
N VAL A 475 48.11 -37.66 -75.77
CA VAL A 475 49.01 -37.47 -74.60
C VAL A 475 49.36 -35.99 -74.38
N ILE A 476 49.59 -35.22 -75.44
CA ILE A 476 49.90 -33.78 -75.33
C ILE A 476 48.69 -33.01 -74.78
N ILE A 477 47.48 -33.28 -75.28
CA ILE A 477 46.25 -32.65 -74.78
C ILE A 477 46.01 -33.04 -73.32
N TRP A 478 46.28 -34.29 -72.94
CA TRP A 478 46.19 -34.74 -71.55
C TRP A 478 47.16 -34.00 -70.61
N ILE A 479 48.39 -33.75 -71.05
CA ILE A 479 49.37 -32.96 -70.27
C ILE A 479 48.90 -31.50 -70.13
N ILE A 480 48.43 -30.89 -71.22
CA ILE A 480 47.99 -29.47 -71.22
C ILE A 480 46.77 -29.29 -70.32
N THR A 481 45.76 -30.15 -70.44
CA THR A 481 44.55 -30.11 -69.62
C THR A 481 44.88 -30.31 -68.14
N THR A 482 45.77 -31.25 -67.81
CA THR A 482 46.24 -31.49 -66.44
C THR A 482 46.94 -30.26 -65.85
N ILE A 483 47.82 -29.58 -66.62
CA ILE A 483 48.53 -28.37 -66.17
C ILE A 483 47.57 -27.20 -65.93
N ILE A 484 46.61 -26.98 -66.85
CA ILE A 484 45.61 -25.91 -66.73
C ILE A 484 44.73 -26.15 -65.49
N PHE A 485 44.31 -27.39 -65.27
CA PHE A 485 43.47 -27.75 -64.13
C PHE A 485 44.22 -27.59 -62.79
N PHE A 486 45.50 -28.01 -62.72
CA PHE A 486 46.34 -27.78 -61.56
C PHE A 486 46.56 -26.30 -61.26
N ARG A 487 46.71 -25.46 -62.29
CA ARG A 487 46.80 -24.00 -62.14
C ARG A 487 45.49 -23.39 -61.62
N MET A 488 44.33 -23.85 -62.09
CA MET A 488 43.03 -23.38 -61.57
C MET A 488 42.82 -23.76 -60.10
N ILE A 489 43.19 -24.97 -59.70
CA ILE A 489 43.11 -25.41 -58.29
C ILE A 489 44.04 -24.55 -57.41
N LYS A 490 45.26 -24.27 -57.89
CA LYS A 490 46.21 -23.40 -57.16
C LYS A 490 45.68 -21.97 -57.02
N ALA A 491 45.12 -21.40 -58.09
CA ALA A 491 44.52 -20.06 -58.07
C ALA A 491 43.29 -19.96 -57.14
N SER A 492 42.49 -21.03 -57.04
CA SER A 492 41.39 -21.15 -56.08
C SER A 492 41.89 -21.23 -54.64
N GLY A 493 43.02 -21.91 -54.38
CA GLY A 493 43.65 -21.98 -53.07
C GLY A 493 44.23 -20.65 -52.59
N ASP A 494 44.83 -19.86 -53.49
CA ASP A 494 45.42 -18.56 -53.16
C ASP A 494 44.35 -17.48 -52.88
N LYS A 495 43.21 -17.51 -53.57
CA LYS A 495 42.05 -16.64 -53.26
C LYS A 495 41.43 -16.92 -51.87
N MET A 496 41.59 -18.13 -51.34
CA MET A 496 41.11 -18.49 -49.99
C MET A 496 42.07 -18.03 -48.88
N LYS A 497 43.36 -17.83 -49.18
CA LYS A 497 44.35 -17.28 -48.24
C LYS A 497 44.33 -15.76 -48.15
N ALA A 498 43.84 -15.05 -49.17
CA ALA A 498 43.71 -13.59 -49.16
C ALA A 498 42.42 -13.07 -48.48
N LYS A 499 41.56 -13.96 -47.96
CA LYS A 499 40.31 -13.64 -47.25
C LYS A 499 40.30 -14.05 -45.76
N LYS A 500 41.48 -14.42 -45.24
CA LYS A 500 41.79 -14.54 -43.81
C LYS A 500 42.82 -13.48 -43.47
#